data_AF-A0A5F0KAN1-F1
#
_entry.id   AF-A0A5F0KAN1-F1
#
_cell.length_a   1.000
_cell.length_b   1.000
_cell.length_c   1.000
_cell.angle_alpha   90.00
_cell.angle_beta   90.00
_cell.angle_gamma   90.00
#
_symmetry.space_group_name_H-M   'P 1'
#
loop_
_entity.id
_entity.type
_entity.pdbx_description
1 polymer ?
#
loop_
_entity_poly.entity_id
_entity_poly.type
_entity_poly.pdbx_seq_one_letter_code
_entity_poly.pdbx_strand_id
1 'polypeptide(L)'
;MSVKISGVPSGWTINGGNENGDGTWSVLTEDPSTLTVTTPADFAGALVLDVNMSWANADGSTGSAYIADNVEAYAPGSPIFALSQDDNLTGSSGADQFVFAQPIGDNVIYNFDVANDRLDLIGFTGVTSMANVQISNDADGNAVISIGEGQSITIKGVDGALLGEANFEFNVDPVTRNGDTLTIDDGAIMPFGGSLINEGIIALGSHDSGASLEILFRGASLSGGGQLVLSDNDHNALFGGSADTALFNIDNSIRGAGQLGAGQLILNNAGSILADGSHALVIDTGDELIVNSGILTATGTGGLVIDSGLDNSGLLWANGGNVTLNAAVSGTGHALISGMATLAYAATSSLDTRFAEEGDGTLKLAQAAYFTGTVSGFNAGDKLELADLGNATISYVSNATASGGVLTIDDGTHLSEIQLQGTYTAAGFQMAQEQDGGTTVSYHTILADQILSGTDGDDGLVGGDGNDTLNGLAGSDVLVGGAGSDTFAFSHEGGLDTILDFNSASLAQGGDVLDLRDLFQDASGSDLSDYLAVREEDGSTIISVDRDGATGEAGFQDLVMLQGTTGLHLDELQQQGNLLTHG
;
A
#
# COMPACT_ATOMS: atom_id res chain seq x y z
N MET A 1 -40.54 14.40 34.80
CA MET A 1 -40.14 13.01 35.15
C MET A 1 -38.64 12.96 35.40
N SER A 2 -38.13 11.97 36.16
CA SER A 2 -36.68 11.78 36.30
C SER A 2 -36.19 10.79 35.25
N VAL A 3 -35.24 11.25 34.42
CA VAL A 3 -34.62 10.45 33.36
C VAL A 3 -33.20 10.12 33.79
N LYS A 4 -32.86 8.84 33.81
CA LYS A 4 -31.50 8.34 33.99
C LYS A 4 -30.89 8.09 32.62
N ILE A 5 -29.69 8.62 32.39
CA ILE A 5 -28.99 8.61 31.10
C ILE A 5 -27.62 7.95 31.30
N SER A 6 -27.18 7.10 30.39
CA SER A 6 -25.84 6.49 30.38
C SER A 6 -25.28 6.43 28.97
N GLY A 7 -23.96 6.31 28.84
CA GLY A 7 -23.27 6.34 27.53
C GLY A 7 -22.77 7.73 27.11
N VAL A 8 -22.90 8.73 28.00
CA VAL A 8 -22.33 10.06 27.80
C VAL A 8 -20.80 9.98 27.92
N PRO A 9 -20.01 10.43 26.93
CA PRO A 9 -18.56 10.41 27.01
C PRO A 9 -18.01 11.18 28.21
N SER A 10 -16.83 10.78 28.68
CA SER A 10 -16.17 11.43 29.82
C SER A 10 -15.91 12.92 29.51
N GLY A 11 -16.26 13.79 30.46
CA GLY A 11 -16.09 15.25 30.34
C GLY A 11 -17.22 15.96 29.57
N TRP A 12 -18.07 15.23 28.86
CA TRP A 12 -19.26 15.79 28.22
C TRP A 12 -20.34 16.06 29.27
N THR A 13 -21.18 17.05 29.02
CA THR A 13 -22.23 17.47 29.97
C THR A 13 -23.61 17.43 29.32
N ILE A 14 -24.65 17.17 30.12
CA ILE A 14 -26.06 17.26 29.70
C ILE A 14 -26.72 18.46 30.35
N ASN A 15 -27.46 19.25 29.56
CA ASN A 15 -28.20 20.40 30.09
C ASN A 15 -29.20 19.99 31.19
N GLY A 16 -29.13 20.66 32.34
CA GLY A 16 -30.00 20.38 33.49
C GLY A 16 -29.79 19.02 34.17
N GLY A 17 -28.76 18.26 33.77
CA GLY A 17 -28.40 16.98 34.37
C GLY A 17 -27.42 17.10 35.54
N ASN A 18 -27.46 16.11 36.44
CA ASN A 18 -26.42 15.89 37.45
C ASN A 18 -25.74 14.54 37.20
N GLU A 19 -24.40 14.53 37.14
CA GLU A 19 -23.60 13.31 37.04
C GLU A 19 -23.63 12.54 38.37
N ASN A 20 -23.86 11.23 38.33
CA ASN A 20 -24.00 10.37 39.50
C ASN A 20 -22.66 9.75 39.97
N GLY A 21 -21.55 9.99 39.26
CA GLY A 21 -20.21 9.45 39.58
C GLY A 21 -19.97 7.99 39.17
N ASP A 22 -20.95 7.35 38.53
CA ASP A 22 -20.89 6.00 37.97
C ASP A 22 -20.96 5.99 36.42
N GLY A 23 -20.72 7.15 35.79
CA GLY A 23 -20.89 7.36 34.34
C GLY A 23 -22.35 7.55 33.90
N THR A 24 -23.29 7.65 34.85
CA THR A 24 -24.70 7.95 34.55
C THR A 24 -25.10 9.35 34.99
N TRP A 25 -26.09 9.92 34.31
CA TRP A 25 -26.65 11.25 34.58
C TRP A 25 -28.11 11.14 35.00
N SER A 26 -28.53 12.03 35.90
CA SER A 26 -29.93 12.17 36.32
C SER A 26 -30.45 13.55 35.91
N VAL A 27 -31.49 13.59 35.07
CA VAL A 27 -32.12 14.83 34.58
C VAL A 27 -33.59 14.88 35.02
N LEU A 28 -34.05 16.05 35.47
CA LEU A 28 -35.47 16.31 35.69
C LEU A 28 -36.01 17.09 34.50
N THR A 29 -36.72 16.41 33.59
CA THR A 29 -37.36 17.04 32.43
C THR A 29 -38.75 16.45 32.22
N GLU A 30 -39.67 17.20 31.62
CA GLU A 30 -40.94 16.69 31.11
C GLU A 30 -40.90 16.49 29.59
N ASP A 31 -39.84 16.97 28.95
CA ASP A 31 -39.61 16.88 27.52
C ASP A 31 -38.15 16.44 27.26
N PRO A 32 -37.91 15.15 27.03
CA PRO A 32 -36.59 14.64 26.69
C PRO A 32 -36.02 15.18 25.38
N SER A 33 -36.87 15.70 24.47
CA SER A 33 -36.44 16.20 23.16
C SER A 33 -35.66 17.52 23.25
N THR A 34 -35.71 18.21 24.40
CA THR A 34 -34.95 19.44 24.65
C THR A 34 -33.59 19.18 25.29
N LEU A 35 -33.21 17.91 25.48
CA LEU A 35 -31.91 17.58 26.06
C LEU A 35 -30.82 17.80 25.01
N THR A 36 -29.74 18.43 25.46
CA THR A 36 -28.54 18.68 24.66
C THR A 36 -27.34 18.12 25.38
N VAL A 37 -26.33 17.76 24.58
CA VAL A 37 -25.00 17.42 25.08
C VAL A 37 -24.03 18.54 24.73
N THR A 38 -23.00 18.74 25.55
CA THR A 38 -21.94 19.72 25.29
C THR A 38 -20.60 19.06 25.53
N THR A 39 -19.73 19.15 24.53
CA THR A 39 -18.37 18.61 24.55
C THR A 39 -17.45 19.48 25.42
N PRO A 40 -16.31 18.93 25.88
CA PRO A 40 -15.20 19.73 26.38
C PRO A 40 -14.70 20.73 25.32
N ALA A 41 -14.24 21.90 25.75
CA ALA A 41 -13.80 22.96 24.83
C ALA A 41 -12.55 22.61 24.01
N ASP A 42 -11.79 21.60 24.44
CA ASP A 42 -10.60 21.05 23.79
C ASP A 42 -10.91 19.83 22.91
N PHE A 43 -12.17 19.39 22.84
CA PHE A 43 -12.58 18.32 21.94
C PHE A 43 -12.95 18.89 20.56
N ALA A 44 -12.28 18.39 19.52
CA ALA A 44 -12.64 18.59 18.12
C ALA A 44 -12.61 17.23 17.42
N GLY A 45 -13.66 16.92 16.67
CA GLY A 45 -13.83 15.58 16.14
C GLY A 45 -15.27 15.17 15.89
N ALA A 46 -15.47 13.90 15.55
CA ALA A 46 -16.77 13.28 15.44
C ALA A 46 -16.81 11.95 16.20
N LEU A 47 -17.95 11.65 16.82
CA LEU A 47 -18.20 10.35 17.44
C LEU A 47 -19.67 9.94 17.30
N VAL A 48 -19.94 8.63 17.31
CA VAL A 48 -21.30 8.11 17.46
C VAL A 48 -21.68 8.13 18.94
N LEU A 49 -22.66 8.95 19.30
CA LEU A 49 -23.15 9.11 20.66
C LEU A 49 -24.20 8.06 20.98
N ASP A 50 -23.77 6.99 21.64
CA ASP A 50 -24.63 5.88 22.07
C ASP A 50 -25.23 6.10 23.47
N VAL A 51 -26.36 6.80 23.52
CA VAL A 51 -27.02 7.15 24.77
C VAL A 51 -28.21 6.25 25.07
N ASN A 52 -28.19 5.65 26.27
CA ASN A 52 -29.31 4.90 26.83
C ASN A 52 -30.04 5.76 27.86
N MET A 53 -31.35 5.90 27.71
CA MET A 53 -32.23 6.65 28.60
C MET A 53 -33.24 5.71 29.25
N SER A 54 -33.52 5.92 30.54
CA SER A 54 -34.58 5.21 31.25
C SER A 54 -35.33 6.13 32.22
N TRP A 55 -36.64 5.92 32.36
CA TRP A 55 -37.48 6.71 33.26
C TRP A 55 -38.64 5.87 33.79
N ALA A 56 -39.29 6.35 34.85
CA ALA A 56 -40.51 5.74 35.39
C ALA A 56 -41.74 6.41 34.76
N ASN A 57 -42.61 5.61 34.15
CA ASN A 57 -43.91 6.05 33.64
C ASN A 57 -44.90 6.28 34.79
N ALA A 58 -45.98 7.03 34.51
CA ALA A 58 -47.00 7.34 35.51
C ALA A 58 -47.72 6.10 36.08
N ASP A 59 -47.71 4.97 35.36
CA ASP A 59 -48.28 3.68 35.78
C ASP A 59 -47.29 2.81 36.60
N GLY A 60 -46.07 3.30 36.82
CA GLY A 60 -45.00 2.59 37.53
C GLY A 60 -44.17 1.63 36.66
N SER A 61 -44.45 1.52 35.36
CA SER A 61 -43.58 0.80 34.42
C SER A 61 -42.32 1.61 34.09
N THR A 62 -41.27 0.93 33.59
CA THR A 62 -40.06 1.58 33.10
C THR A 62 -40.19 1.88 31.62
N GLY A 63 -40.01 3.14 31.24
CA GLY A 63 -39.75 3.55 29.85
C GLY A 63 -38.26 3.57 29.58
N SER A 64 -37.87 3.30 28.33
CA SER A 64 -36.49 3.38 27.88
C SER A 64 -36.42 3.84 26.43
N ALA A 65 -35.35 4.56 26.10
CA ALA A 65 -34.98 4.92 24.74
C ALA A 65 -33.48 4.71 24.55
N TYR A 66 -33.10 4.37 23.32
CA TYR A 66 -31.71 4.33 22.89
C TYR A 66 -31.57 5.30 21.72
N ILE A 67 -30.55 6.14 21.77
CA ILE A 67 -30.20 7.12 20.76
C ILE A 67 -28.77 6.77 20.33
N ALA A 68 -28.59 6.59 19.03
CA ALA A 68 -27.29 6.59 18.38
C ALA A 68 -27.33 7.74 17.39
N ASP A 69 -26.44 8.70 17.57
CA ASP A 69 -26.41 9.92 16.76
C ASP A 69 -24.97 10.27 16.42
N ASN A 70 -24.73 10.76 15.21
CA ASN A 70 -23.40 11.24 14.86
C ASN A 70 -23.24 12.66 15.40
N VAL A 71 -22.23 12.90 16.23
CA VAL A 71 -21.99 14.20 16.84
C VAL A 71 -20.66 14.74 16.38
N GLU A 72 -20.69 15.82 15.60
CA GLU A 72 -19.52 16.57 15.16
C GLU A 72 -19.30 17.79 16.07
N ALA A 73 -18.09 17.93 16.58
CA ALA A 73 -17.65 19.06 17.36
C ALA A 73 -16.50 19.78 16.63
N TYR A 74 -16.74 21.04 16.31
CA TYR A 74 -15.76 21.89 15.66
C TYR A 74 -14.98 22.72 16.69
N ALA A 75 -13.68 22.89 16.45
CA ALA A 75 -12.85 23.73 17.32
C ALA A 75 -13.36 25.18 17.32
N PRO A 76 -13.23 25.93 18.44
CA PRO A 76 -13.73 27.30 18.53
C PRO A 76 -13.29 28.20 17.36
N GLY A 77 -14.26 28.86 16.71
CA GLY A 77 -14.04 29.73 15.55
C GLY A 77 -13.89 29.00 14.22
N SER A 78 -14.05 27.68 14.18
CA SER A 78 -14.16 26.93 12.93
C SER A 78 -15.59 27.00 12.38
N PRO A 79 -15.77 26.88 11.06
CA PRO A 79 -17.10 26.76 10.47
C PRO A 79 -17.80 25.48 10.94
N ILE A 80 -19.12 25.54 11.09
CA ILE A 80 -20.00 24.41 11.39
C ILE A 80 -20.67 24.02 10.08
N PHE A 81 -20.46 22.80 9.64
CA PHE A 81 -20.98 22.32 8.36
C PHE A 81 -22.26 21.51 8.57
N ALA A 82 -23.23 21.69 7.67
CA ALA A 82 -24.38 20.81 7.57
C ALA A 82 -24.03 19.57 6.72
N LEU A 83 -24.26 18.38 7.27
CA LEU A 83 -24.26 17.08 6.61
C LEU A 83 -25.59 16.83 5.88
N SER A 84 -25.54 16.25 4.69
CA SER A 84 -26.70 15.51 4.15
C SER A 84 -28.03 16.32 4.11
N GLN A 85 -29.17 15.67 4.32
CA GLN A 85 -30.49 16.32 4.22
C GLN A 85 -30.83 17.10 5.51
N ASP A 86 -31.08 16.45 6.65
CA ASP A 86 -31.64 17.13 7.83
C ASP A 86 -30.67 17.11 9.03
N ASP A 87 -30.16 18.27 9.45
CA ASP A 87 -29.30 18.39 10.64
C ASP A 87 -29.83 19.32 11.74
N ASN A 88 -29.26 19.14 12.93
CA ASN A 88 -29.36 20.07 14.04
C ASN A 88 -27.98 20.71 14.34
N LEU A 89 -27.80 21.96 13.93
CA LEU A 89 -26.56 22.71 14.14
C LEU A 89 -26.69 23.59 15.39
N THR A 90 -25.64 23.70 16.21
CA THR A 90 -25.66 24.54 17.41
C THR A 90 -24.48 25.50 17.44
N GLY A 91 -24.78 26.80 17.51
CA GLY A 91 -23.78 27.85 17.70
C GLY A 91 -23.14 27.84 19.09
N SER A 92 -21.91 28.32 19.15
CA SER A 92 -21.19 28.63 20.37
C SER A 92 -21.62 30.01 20.90
N SER A 93 -20.88 30.57 21.86
CA SER A 93 -21.04 31.98 22.26
C SER A 93 -20.18 32.93 21.44
N GLY A 94 -19.39 32.40 20.50
CA GLY A 94 -18.50 33.15 19.61
C GLY A 94 -19.25 33.74 18.42
N ALA A 95 -18.50 34.18 17.41
CA ALA A 95 -19.05 34.45 16.09
C ALA A 95 -18.93 33.17 15.28
N ASP A 96 -20.06 32.56 14.94
CA ASP A 96 -20.10 31.27 14.27
C ASP A 96 -20.45 31.43 12.78
N GLN A 97 -19.87 30.57 11.96
CA GLN A 97 -20.19 30.46 10.54
C GLN A 97 -20.85 29.10 10.30
N PHE A 98 -22.10 29.11 9.85
CA PHE A 98 -22.84 27.90 9.47
C PHE A 98 -22.79 27.74 7.96
N VAL A 99 -22.22 26.64 7.48
CA VAL A 99 -21.94 26.40 6.06
C VAL A 99 -22.93 25.37 5.52
N PHE A 100 -23.65 25.75 4.46
CA PHE A 100 -24.63 24.90 3.78
C PHE A 100 -24.21 24.73 2.33
N ALA A 101 -24.18 23.49 1.83
CA ALA A 101 -23.88 23.16 0.43
C ALA A 101 -24.98 22.26 -0.15
N GLN A 102 -25.45 22.54 -1.38
CA GLN A 102 -26.55 21.76 -1.97
C GLN A 102 -26.17 20.31 -2.32
N PRO A 103 -27.15 19.37 -2.25
CA PRO A 103 -28.49 19.58 -1.70
C PRO A 103 -28.47 19.59 -0.17
N ILE A 104 -29.32 20.43 0.44
CA ILE A 104 -29.66 20.33 1.86
C ILE A 104 -31.11 19.84 1.99
N GLY A 105 -31.48 19.33 3.14
CA GLY A 105 -32.86 19.07 3.57
C GLY A 105 -33.34 20.14 4.55
N ASP A 106 -34.07 19.73 5.58
CA ASP A 106 -34.67 20.59 6.60
C ASP A 106 -33.77 20.70 7.84
N ASN A 107 -32.94 21.75 7.82
CA ASN A 107 -31.92 21.98 8.84
C ASN A 107 -32.44 22.90 9.94
N VAL A 108 -31.98 22.69 11.16
CA VAL A 108 -32.33 23.49 12.33
C VAL A 108 -31.08 24.05 12.99
N ILE A 109 -31.01 25.36 13.16
CA ILE A 109 -29.95 26.05 13.89
C ILE A 109 -30.46 26.43 15.28
N TYR A 110 -29.69 26.06 16.30
CA TYR A 110 -29.84 26.51 17.69
C TYR A 110 -28.74 27.52 18.06
N ASN A 111 -29.05 28.39 19.01
CA ASN A 111 -28.13 29.39 19.59
C ASN A 111 -27.53 30.39 18.59
N PHE A 112 -28.24 30.73 17.51
CA PHE A 112 -27.78 31.73 16.55
C PHE A 112 -27.76 33.15 17.14
N ASP A 113 -26.58 33.78 17.22
CA ASP A 113 -26.39 35.18 17.58
C ASP A 113 -26.51 36.09 16.35
N VAL A 114 -27.68 36.73 16.21
CA VAL A 114 -27.97 37.68 15.12
C VAL A 114 -26.92 38.78 14.96
N ALA A 115 -26.21 39.18 16.02
CA ALA A 115 -25.19 40.22 15.92
C ALA A 115 -23.91 39.72 15.21
N ASN A 116 -23.52 38.47 15.44
CA ASN A 116 -22.18 37.98 15.14
C ASN A 116 -22.16 36.83 14.13
N ASP A 117 -23.20 36.01 14.09
CA ASP A 117 -23.21 34.77 13.32
C ASP A 117 -23.58 34.98 11.85
N ARG A 118 -23.08 34.05 11.02
CA ARG A 118 -23.20 34.08 9.57
C ARG A 118 -23.67 32.74 9.03
N LEU A 119 -24.52 32.77 8.00
CA LEU A 119 -24.86 31.62 7.18
C LEU A 119 -24.16 31.77 5.83
N ASP A 120 -23.31 30.82 5.48
CA ASP A 120 -22.73 30.73 4.15
C ASP A 120 -23.54 29.75 3.29
N LEU A 121 -24.19 30.28 2.27
CA LEU A 121 -24.94 29.51 1.28
C LEU A 121 -24.01 29.17 0.10
N ILE A 122 -23.04 28.30 0.37
CA ILE A 122 -21.97 27.98 -0.56
C ILE A 122 -22.47 27.05 -1.70
N GLY A 123 -22.15 27.39 -2.95
CA GLY A 123 -22.48 26.53 -4.10
C GLY A 123 -23.96 26.49 -4.49
N PHE A 124 -24.83 27.29 -3.87
CA PHE A 124 -26.24 27.39 -4.25
C PHE A 124 -26.39 28.11 -5.60
N THR A 125 -26.82 27.37 -6.63
CA THR A 125 -26.98 27.93 -7.97
C THR A 125 -28.05 29.02 -7.99
N GLY A 126 -27.67 30.24 -8.34
CA GLY A 126 -28.58 31.38 -8.45
C GLY A 126 -28.85 32.13 -7.13
N VAL A 127 -28.24 31.70 -6.02
CA VAL A 127 -28.27 32.42 -4.74
C VAL A 127 -26.93 33.13 -4.56
N THR A 128 -26.85 34.38 -5.02
CA THR A 128 -25.60 35.15 -5.02
C THR A 128 -25.68 36.42 -4.18
N SER A 129 -26.85 36.70 -3.60
CA SER A 129 -27.09 37.87 -2.75
C SER A 129 -28.34 37.69 -1.91
N MET A 130 -28.53 38.57 -0.92
CA MET A 130 -29.71 38.62 -0.07
C MET A 130 -31.03 38.75 -0.85
N ALA A 131 -30.99 39.32 -2.07
CA ALA A 131 -32.17 39.43 -2.92
C ALA A 131 -32.73 38.07 -3.36
N ASN A 132 -31.92 37.00 -3.28
CA ASN A 132 -32.31 35.64 -3.65
C ASN A 132 -32.82 34.82 -2.46
N VAL A 133 -32.62 35.29 -1.23
CA VAL A 133 -32.99 34.58 -0.01
C VAL A 133 -34.43 34.90 0.37
N GLN A 134 -35.23 33.86 0.62
CA GLN A 134 -36.61 34.01 1.11
C GLN A 134 -36.66 33.67 2.59
N ILE A 135 -37.06 34.63 3.42
CA ILE A 135 -37.18 34.47 4.87
C ILE A 135 -38.64 34.64 5.26
N SER A 136 -39.15 33.68 6.01
CA SER A 136 -40.47 33.68 6.62
C SER A 136 -40.35 33.34 8.11
N ASN A 137 -41.46 33.35 8.84
CA ASN A 137 -41.51 32.84 10.21
C ASN A 137 -42.47 31.64 10.29
N ASP A 138 -42.09 30.62 11.04
CA ASP A 138 -42.97 29.49 11.36
C ASP A 138 -44.06 29.87 12.38
N ALA A 139 -44.87 28.90 12.79
CA ALA A 139 -45.96 29.10 13.75
C ALA A 139 -45.47 29.49 15.16
N ASP A 140 -44.23 29.13 15.49
CA ASP A 140 -43.59 29.42 16.77
C ASP A 140 -42.77 30.73 16.74
N GLY A 141 -42.72 31.40 15.58
CA GLY A 141 -42.01 32.66 15.37
C GLY A 141 -40.53 32.51 15.03
N ASN A 142 -40.06 31.30 14.72
CA ASN A 142 -38.69 31.04 14.28
C ASN A 142 -38.52 31.45 12.82
N ALA A 143 -37.37 32.03 12.48
CA ALA A 143 -37.01 32.35 11.11
C ALA A 143 -36.85 31.05 10.30
N VAL A 144 -37.49 30.99 9.13
CA VAL A 144 -37.39 29.90 8.17
C VAL A 144 -36.91 30.46 6.85
N ILE A 145 -35.73 30.02 6.45
CA ILE A 145 -35.10 30.36 5.18
C ILE A 145 -35.43 29.25 4.18
N SER A 146 -36.14 29.58 3.11
CA SER A 146 -36.49 28.62 2.05
C SER A 146 -35.57 28.80 0.85
N ILE A 147 -34.84 27.74 0.49
CA ILE A 147 -33.76 27.81 -0.51
C ILE A 147 -34.00 26.85 -1.70
N GLY A 148 -35.03 26.00 -1.61
CA GLY A 148 -35.48 25.12 -2.68
C GLY A 148 -36.81 24.46 -2.33
N GLU A 149 -37.37 23.67 -3.25
CA GLU A 149 -38.53 22.83 -2.94
C GLU A 149 -38.13 21.76 -1.92
N GLY A 150 -38.67 21.83 -0.71
CA GLY A 150 -38.36 20.89 0.38
C GLY A 150 -36.99 21.07 1.03
N GLN A 151 -36.36 22.25 0.90
CA GLN A 151 -35.07 22.56 1.53
C GLN A 151 -35.20 23.84 2.36
N SER A 152 -34.96 23.72 3.67
CA SER A 152 -35.14 24.83 4.59
C SER A 152 -34.06 24.89 5.68
N ILE A 153 -33.83 26.11 6.17
CA ILE A 153 -33.01 26.35 7.36
C ILE A 153 -33.88 27.09 8.36
N THR A 154 -34.19 26.44 9.48
CA THR A 154 -34.97 27.01 10.58
C THR A 154 -34.04 27.49 11.69
N ILE A 155 -34.07 28.78 12.03
CA ILE A 155 -33.26 29.34 13.11
C ILE A 155 -34.11 29.49 14.37
N LYS A 156 -33.91 28.61 15.34
CA LYS A 156 -34.72 28.56 16.57
C LYS A 156 -34.50 29.80 17.43
N GLY A 157 -35.60 30.42 17.85
CA GLY A 157 -35.62 31.57 18.75
C GLY A 157 -35.28 32.92 18.09
N VAL A 158 -35.14 32.97 16.77
CA VAL A 158 -34.82 34.19 16.02
C VAL A 158 -36.01 34.59 15.15
N ASP A 159 -36.46 35.84 15.23
CA ASP A 159 -37.46 36.40 14.29
C ASP A 159 -36.76 36.74 12.97
N GLY A 160 -37.29 36.25 11.84
CA GLY A 160 -36.75 36.47 10.50
C GLY A 160 -36.63 37.95 10.11
N ALA A 161 -37.40 38.85 10.73
CA ALA A 161 -37.26 40.29 10.51
C ALA A 161 -35.95 40.89 11.06
N LEU A 162 -35.24 40.16 11.93
CA LEU A 162 -33.94 40.56 12.48
C LEU A 162 -32.76 40.15 11.60
N LEU A 163 -32.99 39.24 10.64
CA LEU A 163 -31.96 38.78 9.72
C LEU A 163 -31.80 39.78 8.56
N GLY A 164 -30.55 40.08 8.21
CA GLY A 164 -30.21 40.97 7.11
C GLY A 164 -28.90 40.61 6.43
N GLU A 165 -28.42 41.44 5.52
CA GLU A 165 -27.17 41.20 4.75
C GLU A 165 -25.97 40.88 5.65
N ALA A 166 -25.93 41.43 6.87
CA ALA A 166 -24.88 41.12 7.81
C ALA A 166 -24.83 39.63 8.19
N ASN A 167 -25.94 38.89 8.17
CA ASN A 167 -26.02 37.49 8.59
C ASN A 167 -25.75 36.48 7.48
N PHE A 168 -25.51 36.92 6.24
CA PHE A 168 -25.37 36.01 5.10
C PHE A 168 -24.05 36.23 4.38
N GLU A 169 -23.42 35.12 4.07
CA GLU A 169 -22.30 35.00 3.15
C GLU A 169 -22.77 34.18 1.95
N PHE A 170 -22.27 34.53 0.76
CA PHE A 170 -22.69 33.91 -0.48
C PHE A 170 -21.46 33.41 -1.21
N ASN A 171 -21.32 32.09 -1.25
CA ASN A 171 -20.26 31.42 -1.99
C ASN A 171 -18.86 31.87 -1.51
N VAL A 172 -18.71 31.97 -0.19
CA VAL A 172 -17.40 32.13 0.44
C VAL A 172 -16.76 30.74 0.56
N ASP A 173 -15.45 30.65 0.46
CA ASP A 173 -14.76 29.38 0.70
C ASP A 173 -14.45 29.31 2.21
N PRO A 174 -15.06 28.39 2.97
CA PRO A 174 -14.87 28.29 4.41
C PRO A 174 -13.43 27.91 4.73
N VAL A 175 -12.92 28.39 5.86
CA VAL A 175 -11.55 28.11 6.30
C VAL A 175 -11.57 27.43 7.66
N THR A 176 -11.15 26.17 7.69
CA THR A 176 -10.97 25.40 8.91
C THR A 176 -9.48 25.35 9.26
N ARG A 177 -9.15 25.50 10.55
CA ARG A 177 -7.77 25.39 11.05
C ARG A 177 -7.68 24.29 12.09
N ASN A 178 -6.82 23.30 11.82
CA ASN A 178 -6.48 22.25 12.77
C ASN A 178 -5.01 22.36 13.17
N GLY A 179 -4.75 22.84 14.39
CA GLY A 179 -3.40 22.91 14.97
C GLY A 179 -3.07 21.76 15.92
N ASP A 180 -4.06 20.98 16.33
CA ASP A 180 -3.95 19.92 17.32
C ASP A 180 -4.43 18.58 16.73
N THR A 181 -5.00 17.68 17.54
CA THR A 181 -5.58 16.43 17.07
C THR A 181 -7.09 16.56 16.94
N LEU A 182 -7.60 16.28 15.75
CA LEU A 182 -9.00 16.09 15.45
C LEU A 182 -9.26 14.58 15.31
N THR A 183 -10.22 14.03 16.04
CA THR A 183 -10.47 12.57 16.06
C THR A 183 -11.84 12.23 15.50
N ILE A 184 -11.91 11.25 14.61
CA ILE A 184 -13.14 10.70 14.04
C ILE A 184 -13.21 9.26 14.52
N ASP A 185 -14.10 9.00 15.47
CA ASP A 185 -14.22 7.70 16.12
C ASP A 185 -14.93 6.67 15.22
N ASP A 186 -14.89 5.40 15.64
CA ASP A 186 -15.55 4.27 15.00
C ASP A 186 -17.03 4.59 14.67
N GLY A 187 -17.41 4.38 13.41
CA GLY A 187 -18.77 4.62 12.91
C GLY A 187 -19.14 6.08 12.69
N ALA A 188 -18.29 7.04 13.08
CA ALA A 188 -18.58 8.46 12.96
C ALA A 188 -18.23 9.01 11.58
N ILE A 189 -18.90 10.08 11.18
CA ILE A 189 -18.63 10.82 9.94
C ILE A 189 -18.30 12.28 10.30
N MET A 190 -17.30 12.88 9.67
CA MET A 190 -17.04 14.31 9.80
C MET A 190 -16.95 14.97 8.42
N PRO A 191 -17.72 16.04 8.16
CA PRO A 191 -17.64 16.75 6.90
C PRO A 191 -16.66 17.93 6.94
N PHE A 192 -15.99 18.17 5.81
CA PHE A 192 -15.27 19.41 5.54
C PHE A 192 -15.43 19.87 4.11
N GLY A 193 -15.37 21.19 3.91
CA GLY A 193 -15.22 21.81 2.60
C GLY A 193 -14.30 23.02 2.65
N GLY A 194 -13.90 23.53 1.49
CA GLY A 194 -13.12 24.76 1.37
C GLY A 194 -11.64 24.56 1.73
N SER A 195 -11.07 25.49 2.50
CA SER A 195 -9.66 25.44 2.89
C SER A 195 -9.48 24.83 4.28
N LEU A 196 -8.83 23.68 4.34
CA LEU A 196 -8.44 23.02 5.57
C LEU A 196 -6.94 23.21 5.78
N ILE A 197 -6.59 24.11 6.70
CA ILE A 197 -5.22 24.35 7.14
C ILE A 197 -4.95 23.40 8.30
N ASN A 198 -4.40 22.24 7.99
CA ASN A 198 -4.02 21.20 8.92
C ASN A 198 -2.52 21.27 9.19
N GLU A 199 -2.17 21.80 10.36
CA GLU A 199 -0.81 21.79 10.92
C GLU A 199 -0.63 20.62 11.91
N GLY A 200 -1.75 20.02 12.35
CA GLY A 200 -1.81 18.92 13.31
C GLY A 200 -2.15 17.55 12.69
N ILE A 201 -2.97 16.78 13.40
CA ILE A 201 -3.39 15.42 13.02
C ILE A 201 -4.92 15.40 12.88
N ILE A 202 -5.41 14.81 11.80
CA ILE A 202 -6.80 14.35 11.67
C ILE A 202 -6.75 12.83 11.69
N ALA A 203 -7.35 12.19 12.69
CA ALA A 203 -7.24 10.75 12.93
C ALA A 203 -8.59 10.05 12.71
N LEU A 204 -8.64 9.05 11.83
CA LEU A 204 -9.81 8.19 11.61
C LEU A 204 -9.58 6.84 12.31
N GLY A 205 -10.37 6.59 13.36
CA GLY A 205 -10.18 5.50 14.31
C GLY A 205 -11.15 4.33 14.17
N SER A 206 -11.25 3.74 12.98
CA SER A 206 -12.10 2.55 12.74
C SER A 206 -11.64 1.30 13.49
N HIS A 207 -12.60 0.49 13.93
CA HIS A 207 -12.46 -0.82 14.55
C HIS A 207 -13.42 -1.83 13.89
N ASP A 208 -14.72 -1.68 14.14
CA ASP A 208 -15.79 -2.55 13.63
C ASP A 208 -16.73 -1.77 12.70
N SER A 209 -16.84 -0.46 12.88
CA SER A 209 -17.64 0.45 12.05
C SER A 209 -16.72 1.48 11.38
N GLY A 210 -17.00 1.86 10.14
CA GLY A 210 -16.15 2.80 9.42
C GLY A 210 -16.17 4.21 9.99
N ALA A 211 -15.01 4.74 10.38
CA ALA A 211 -14.76 6.15 10.60
C ALA A 211 -14.57 6.85 9.24
N SER A 212 -15.33 7.92 9.00
CA SER A 212 -15.38 8.54 7.68
C SER A 212 -15.12 10.05 7.70
N LEU A 213 -14.40 10.51 6.69
CA LEU A 213 -14.18 11.92 6.38
C LEU A 213 -14.88 12.24 5.06
N GLU A 214 -15.93 13.06 5.11
CA GLU A 214 -16.66 13.48 3.91
C GLU A 214 -16.15 14.84 3.42
N ILE A 215 -15.83 14.93 2.14
CA ILE A 215 -15.56 16.20 1.47
C ILE A 215 -16.86 16.72 0.87
N LEU A 216 -17.25 17.92 1.27
CA LEU A 216 -18.49 18.54 0.82
C LEU A 216 -18.39 19.11 -0.59
N PHE A 217 -19.57 19.34 -1.19
CA PHE A 217 -19.73 19.88 -2.54
C PHE A 217 -18.93 21.20 -2.71
N ARG A 218 -18.15 21.26 -3.81
CA ARG A 218 -17.05 22.21 -4.15
C ARG A 218 -15.64 21.78 -3.73
N GLY A 219 -15.51 20.72 -2.95
CA GLY A 219 -14.22 20.13 -2.63
C GLY A 219 -13.50 20.76 -1.44
N ALA A 220 -12.31 20.24 -1.17
CA ALA A 220 -11.45 20.71 -0.10
C ALA A 220 -9.99 20.83 -0.56
N SER A 221 -9.27 21.78 0.04
CA SER A 221 -7.83 21.90 -0.07
C SER A 221 -7.19 21.65 1.29
N LEU A 222 -6.31 20.66 1.35
CA LEU A 222 -5.59 20.26 2.55
C LEU A 222 -4.17 20.86 2.48
N SER A 223 -3.89 21.83 3.37
CA SER A 223 -2.63 22.59 3.43
C SER A 223 -2.09 22.64 4.86
N GLY A 224 -0.87 23.12 5.09
CA GLY A 224 -0.31 23.29 6.45
C GLY A 224 0.69 22.21 6.87
N GLY A 225 0.92 21.19 6.04
CA GLY A 225 1.96 20.17 6.24
C GLY A 225 1.67 19.13 7.33
N GLY A 226 0.46 19.09 7.88
CA GLY A 226 0.01 18.13 8.88
C GLY A 226 -0.26 16.73 8.31
N GLN A 227 -0.95 15.91 9.11
CA GLN A 227 -1.28 14.52 8.78
C GLN A 227 -2.78 14.25 8.78
N LEU A 228 -3.23 13.44 7.83
CA LEU A 228 -4.48 12.70 7.87
C LEU A 228 -4.12 11.22 8.06
N VAL A 229 -4.44 10.68 9.23
CA VAL A 229 -4.06 9.33 9.67
C VAL A 229 -5.29 8.45 9.73
N LEU A 230 -5.38 7.52 8.79
CA LEU A 230 -6.34 6.43 8.83
C LEU A 230 -5.73 5.32 9.67
N SER A 231 -6.51 4.74 10.59
CA SER A 231 -6.10 3.54 11.31
C SER A 231 -5.82 2.38 10.35
N ASP A 232 -5.11 1.35 10.81
CA ASP A 232 -4.84 0.15 10.01
C ASP A 232 -6.08 -0.75 9.92
N ASN A 233 -7.11 -0.26 9.22
CA ASN A 233 -8.43 -0.88 9.07
C ASN A 233 -9.02 -0.51 7.69
N ASP A 234 -9.66 -1.47 7.04
CA ASP A 234 -10.25 -1.34 5.71
C ASP A 234 -11.56 -0.52 5.68
N HIS A 235 -12.19 -0.29 6.84
CA HIS A 235 -13.43 0.47 6.97
C HIS A 235 -13.24 1.99 7.07
N ASN A 236 -12.00 2.49 7.22
CA ASN A 236 -11.78 3.94 7.14
C ASN A 236 -12.15 4.44 5.74
N ALA A 237 -12.80 5.59 5.65
CA ALA A 237 -13.18 6.16 4.38
C ALA A 237 -12.91 7.67 4.32
N LEU A 238 -12.35 8.13 3.22
CA LEU A 238 -12.33 9.53 2.82
C LEU A 238 -12.99 9.62 1.45
N PHE A 239 -14.14 10.26 1.34
CA PHE A 239 -14.90 10.32 0.08
C PHE A 239 -15.50 11.71 -0.13
N GLY A 240 -15.93 12.03 -1.34
CA GLY A 240 -16.67 13.25 -1.63
C GLY A 240 -18.18 13.00 -1.64
N GLY A 241 -18.97 14.01 -1.31
CA GLY A 241 -20.44 13.92 -1.37
C GLY A 241 -21.00 13.71 -2.80
N SER A 242 -20.16 13.84 -3.83
CA SER A 242 -20.45 13.47 -5.22
C SER A 242 -19.15 13.21 -6.00
N ALA A 243 -19.25 12.57 -7.17
CA ALA A 243 -18.11 12.31 -8.05
C ALA A 243 -17.38 13.58 -8.52
N ASP A 244 -18.06 14.73 -8.61
CA ASP A 244 -17.47 16.01 -9.01
C ASP A 244 -16.72 16.73 -7.87
N THR A 245 -16.70 16.14 -6.67
CA THR A 245 -16.07 16.74 -5.49
C THR A 245 -14.56 16.56 -5.55
N ALA A 246 -13.80 17.66 -5.50
CA ALA A 246 -12.35 17.61 -5.60
C ALA A 246 -11.63 17.70 -4.25
N LEU A 247 -10.69 16.80 -4.00
CA LEU A 247 -9.73 16.92 -2.91
C LEU A 247 -8.36 17.31 -3.48
N PHE A 248 -7.82 18.44 -3.00
CA PHE A 248 -6.47 18.89 -3.27
C PHE A 248 -5.59 18.66 -2.04
N ASN A 249 -4.78 17.60 -2.03
CA ASN A 249 -3.75 17.42 -1.02
C ASN A 249 -2.50 18.22 -1.41
N ILE A 250 -2.33 19.43 -0.86
CA ILE A 250 -1.29 20.37 -1.29
C ILE A 250 0.08 19.98 -0.73
N ASP A 251 0.15 19.74 0.58
CA ASP A 251 1.43 19.52 1.29
C ASP A 251 1.30 18.57 2.49
N ASN A 252 0.13 17.98 2.72
CA ASN A 252 -0.11 17.11 3.86
C ASN A 252 0.27 15.65 3.55
N SER A 253 0.38 14.85 4.61
CA SER A 253 0.56 13.41 4.53
C SER A 253 -0.74 12.68 4.85
N ILE A 254 -1.30 11.98 3.87
CA ILE A 254 -2.41 11.04 4.05
C ILE A 254 -1.80 9.65 4.22
N ARG A 255 -2.12 8.92 5.29
CA ARG A 255 -1.51 7.61 5.54
C ARG A 255 -2.43 6.64 6.25
N GLY A 256 -2.11 5.35 6.18
CA GLY A 256 -2.85 4.28 6.84
C GLY A 256 -3.44 3.27 5.87
N ALA A 257 -4.63 2.78 6.18
CA ALA A 257 -5.40 1.83 5.38
C ALA A 257 -6.88 2.26 5.26
N GLY A 258 -7.60 1.68 4.31
CA GLY A 258 -9.01 2.01 4.03
C GLY A 258 -9.23 2.53 2.61
N GLN A 259 -10.31 3.28 2.41
CA GLN A 259 -10.77 3.76 1.11
C GLN A 259 -10.55 5.27 0.96
N LEU A 260 -9.90 5.67 -0.13
CA LEU A 260 -9.76 7.05 -0.58
C LEU A 260 -10.53 7.24 -1.90
N GLY A 261 -11.64 7.95 -1.81
CA GLY A 261 -12.52 8.37 -2.91
C GLY A 261 -13.82 7.57 -2.99
N ALA A 262 -13.77 6.25 -2.80
CA ALA A 262 -14.93 5.34 -2.88
C ALA A 262 -15.79 5.53 -4.16
N GLY A 263 -15.14 5.86 -5.29
CA GLY A 263 -15.78 6.14 -6.56
C GLY A 263 -16.43 7.53 -6.66
N GLN A 264 -16.29 8.38 -5.64
CA GLN A 264 -16.99 9.65 -5.48
C GLN A 264 -16.03 10.78 -5.12
N LEU A 265 -14.95 10.96 -5.88
CA LEU A 265 -13.97 12.00 -5.60
C LEU A 265 -13.09 12.26 -6.82
N ILE A 266 -12.73 13.52 -7.08
CA ILE A 266 -11.58 13.90 -7.91
C ILE A 266 -10.39 14.10 -6.98
N LEU A 267 -9.28 13.38 -7.21
CA LEU A 267 -8.09 13.46 -6.36
C LEU A 267 -6.93 14.18 -7.06
N ASN A 268 -6.44 15.25 -6.45
CA ASN A 268 -5.22 15.95 -6.84
C ASN A 268 -4.20 15.89 -5.70
N ASN A 269 -3.17 15.07 -5.84
CA ASN A 269 -2.13 14.89 -4.82
C ASN A 269 -0.82 15.61 -5.22
N ALA A 270 -0.46 16.64 -4.46
CA ALA A 270 0.86 17.27 -4.47
C ALA A 270 1.67 16.98 -3.20
N GLY A 271 1.00 16.55 -2.12
CA GLY A 271 1.60 16.07 -0.88
C GLY A 271 2.04 14.60 -0.94
N SER A 272 1.87 13.87 0.16
CA SER A 272 2.18 12.44 0.23
C SER A 272 0.95 11.60 0.56
N ILE A 273 0.84 10.44 -0.08
CA ILE A 273 -0.11 9.37 0.27
C ILE A 273 0.70 8.10 0.54
N LEU A 274 0.54 7.52 1.74
CA LEU A 274 1.38 6.46 2.26
C LEU A 274 0.54 5.28 2.78
N ALA A 275 0.62 4.14 2.10
CA ALA A 275 0.08 2.87 2.60
C ALA A 275 1.13 2.18 3.49
N ASP A 276 1.01 2.30 4.81
CA ASP A 276 1.97 1.79 5.80
C ASP A 276 1.41 0.71 6.73
N GLY A 277 0.14 0.35 6.56
CA GLY A 277 -0.58 -0.66 7.33
C GLY A 277 -0.39 -2.11 6.86
N SER A 278 -1.00 -3.03 7.61
CA SER A 278 -1.18 -4.43 7.21
C SER A 278 -2.44 -4.64 6.36
N HIS A 279 -3.39 -3.71 6.42
CA HIS A 279 -4.52 -3.62 5.49
C HIS A 279 -4.17 -2.69 4.33
N ALA A 280 -4.84 -2.88 3.20
CA ALA A 280 -4.59 -2.08 2.01
C ALA A 280 -5.12 -0.65 2.18
N LEU A 281 -4.39 0.31 1.63
CA LEU A 281 -4.96 1.61 1.26
C LEU A 281 -5.40 1.52 -0.19
N VAL A 282 -6.69 1.75 -0.45
CA VAL A 282 -7.28 1.69 -1.78
C VAL A 282 -7.65 3.12 -2.21
N ILE A 283 -7.23 3.50 -3.41
CA ILE A 283 -7.60 4.77 -4.04
C ILE A 283 -8.52 4.48 -5.22
N ASP A 284 -9.78 4.92 -5.11
CA ASP A 284 -10.82 4.77 -6.12
C ASP A 284 -11.57 6.10 -6.29
N THR A 285 -11.31 6.79 -7.39
CA THR A 285 -11.97 8.03 -7.83
C THR A 285 -13.05 7.76 -8.89
N GLY A 286 -13.38 6.49 -9.14
CA GLY A 286 -14.31 6.08 -10.20
C GLY A 286 -13.71 6.34 -11.59
N ASP A 287 -14.49 6.99 -12.45
CA ASP A 287 -14.09 7.32 -13.82
C ASP A 287 -13.11 8.52 -13.90
N GLU A 288 -12.93 9.26 -12.80
CA GLU A 288 -12.07 10.43 -12.75
C GLU A 288 -10.60 10.05 -12.60
N LEU A 289 -9.73 10.79 -13.29
CA LEU A 289 -8.29 10.57 -13.29
C LEU A 289 -7.67 11.14 -12.02
N ILE A 290 -6.89 10.31 -11.31
CA ILE A 290 -6.06 10.76 -10.19
C ILE A 290 -4.90 11.58 -10.76
N VAL A 291 -4.73 12.81 -10.31
CA VAL A 291 -3.58 13.65 -10.67
C VAL A 291 -2.56 13.60 -9.53
N ASN A 292 -1.40 12.99 -9.77
CA ASN A 292 -0.31 12.95 -8.80
C ASN A 292 0.91 13.74 -9.27
N SER A 293 1.25 14.81 -8.56
CA SER A 293 2.53 15.52 -8.65
C SER A 293 3.42 15.34 -7.42
N GLY A 294 2.83 14.79 -6.35
CA GLY A 294 3.52 14.44 -5.11
C GLY A 294 4.03 13.01 -5.08
N ILE A 295 3.88 12.35 -3.94
CA ILE A 295 4.39 11.00 -3.70
C ILE A 295 3.22 10.08 -3.35
N LEU A 296 3.13 8.94 -4.06
CA LEU A 296 2.31 7.79 -3.70
C LEU A 296 3.26 6.66 -3.28
N THR A 297 3.13 6.12 -2.08
CA THR A 297 4.08 5.12 -1.57
C THR A 297 3.38 3.99 -0.82
N ALA A 298 3.89 2.78 -0.97
CA ALA A 298 3.56 1.65 -0.10
C ALA A 298 4.81 1.18 0.66
N THR A 299 4.71 1.15 2.00
CA THR A 299 5.69 0.52 2.89
C THR A 299 5.10 -0.61 3.72
N GLY A 300 3.78 -0.65 3.85
CA GLY A 300 3.04 -1.65 4.61
C GLY A 300 2.81 -2.92 3.82
N THR A 301 2.61 -4.02 4.55
CA THR A 301 2.33 -5.35 3.95
C THR A 301 0.96 -5.43 3.28
N GLY A 302 0.02 -4.55 3.65
CA GLY A 302 -1.28 -4.44 2.98
C GLY A 302 -1.20 -3.82 1.58
N GLY A 303 -0.16 -3.01 1.33
CA GLY A 303 0.08 -2.38 0.04
C GLY A 303 -0.84 -1.20 -0.30
N LEU A 304 -0.51 -0.55 -1.40
CA LEU A 304 -1.31 0.50 -2.04
C LEU A 304 -2.00 -0.07 -3.28
N VAL A 305 -3.31 0.08 -3.36
CA VAL A 305 -4.11 -0.30 -4.54
C VAL A 305 -4.70 0.96 -5.15
N ILE A 306 -4.57 1.13 -6.46
CA ILE A 306 -5.11 2.26 -7.22
C ILE A 306 -6.04 1.70 -8.30
N ASP A 307 -7.34 1.89 -8.11
CA ASP A 307 -8.38 1.34 -8.98
C ASP A 307 -8.72 2.25 -10.16
N SER A 308 -8.55 3.55 -10.00
CA SER A 308 -8.82 4.56 -11.03
C SER A 308 -7.59 4.89 -11.87
N GLY A 309 -7.81 5.50 -13.04
CA GLY A 309 -6.72 5.95 -13.89
C GLY A 309 -5.82 6.96 -13.18
N LEU A 310 -4.52 6.95 -13.50
CA LEU A 310 -3.52 7.78 -12.82
C LEU A 310 -2.71 8.60 -13.84
N ASP A 311 -2.71 9.92 -13.70
CA ASP A 311 -1.73 10.83 -14.31
C ASP A 311 -0.65 11.18 -13.29
N ASN A 312 0.47 10.47 -13.38
CA ASN A 312 1.59 10.61 -12.47
C ASN A 312 2.69 11.47 -13.09
N SER A 313 2.80 12.71 -12.61
CA SER A 313 3.95 13.61 -12.81
C SER A 313 4.95 13.57 -11.64
N GLY A 314 4.57 12.97 -10.52
CA GLY A 314 5.37 12.80 -9.31
C GLY A 314 6.05 11.42 -9.21
N LEU A 315 6.11 10.88 -7.99
CA LEU A 315 6.71 9.59 -7.68
C LEU A 315 5.65 8.56 -7.28
N LEU A 316 5.70 7.40 -7.91
CA LEU A 316 5.05 6.17 -7.45
C LEU A 316 6.11 5.23 -6.86
N TRP A 317 5.96 4.79 -5.62
CA TRP A 317 7.02 4.05 -4.93
C TRP A 317 6.51 2.79 -4.21
N ALA A 318 6.90 1.63 -4.71
CA ALA A 318 6.78 0.35 -4.01
C ALA A 318 8.03 0.16 -3.14
N ASN A 319 7.93 0.38 -1.83
CA ASN A 319 9.07 0.45 -0.91
C ASN A 319 8.94 -0.58 0.22
N GLY A 320 9.24 -1.85 -0.09
CA GLY A 320 8.94 -2.99 0.78
C GLY A 320 7.45 -3.36 0.86
N GLY A 321 6.54 -2.41 0.62
CA GLY A 321 5.12 -2.65 0.39
C GLY A 321 4.76 -2.68 -1.09
N ASN A 322 3.78 -3.50 -1.46
CA ASN A 322 3.35 -3.66 -2.85
C ASN A 322 2.50 -2.48 -3.31
N VAL A 323 2.59 -2.16 -4.61
CA VAL A 323 1.76 -1.16 -5.28
C VAL A 323 1.06 -1.82 -6.47
N THR A 324 -0.27 -1.77 -6.51
CA THR A 324 -1.09 -2.38 -7.58
C THR A 324 -1.93 -1.33 -8.29
N LEU A 325 -1.80 -1.24 -9.62
CA LEU A 325 -2.48 -0.27 -10.47
C LEU A 325 -3.44 -1.02 -11.40
N ASN A 326 -4.73 -0.90 -11.14
CA ASN A 326 -5.75 -1.66 -11.86
C ASN A 326 -6.24 -0.96 -13.14
N ALA A 327 -5.96 0.34 -13.30
CA ALA A 327 -6.31 1.13 -14.47
C ALA A 327 -5.07 1.73 -15.18
N ALA A 328 -5.32 2.44 -16.28
CA ALA A 328 -4.27 3.02 -17.11
C ALA A 328 -3.47 4.09 -16.36
N VAL A 329 -2.14 4.06 -16.56
CA VAL A 329 -1.22 5.02 -15.94
C VAL A 329 -0.45 5.80 -17.00
N SER A 330 -0.50 7.12 -16.90
CA SER A 330 0.18 8.07 -17.77
C SER A 330 0.96 9.10 -16.96
N GLY A 331 1.59 10.05 -17.66
CA GLY A 331 2.28 11.18 -17.05
C GLY A 331 3.79 11.14 -17.25
N THR A 332 4.47 12.17 -16.73
CA THR A 332 5.91 12.39 -16.93
C THR A 332 6.75 12.05 -15.71
N GLY A 333 6.14 11.50 -14.66
CA GLY A 333 6.80 11.09 -13.44
C GLY A 333 7.49 9.74 -13.59
N HIS A 334 7.92 9.19 -12.46
CA HIS A 334 8.64 7.92 -12.44
C HIS A 334 8.06 6.98 -11.38
N ALA A 335 8.27 5.69 -11.59
CA ALA A 335 8.04 4.67 -10.59
C ALA A 335 9.37 4.13 -10.03
N LEU A 336 9.38 3.82 -8.74
CA LEU A 336 10.52 3.25 -8.03
C LEU A 336 10.08 1.97 -7.30
N ILE A 337 10.91 0.93 -7.40
CA ILE A 337 10.77 -0.33 -6.67
C ILE A 337 11.98 -0.44 -5.74
N SER A 338 11.75 -0.75 -4.46
CA SER A 338 12.80 -0.90 -3.45
C SER A 338 12.44 -2.03 -2.49
N GLY A 339 13.45 -2.79 -2.06
CA GLY A 339 13.22 -3.96 -1.22
C GLY A 339 12.45 -5.06 -1.94
N MET A 340 11.88 -5.99 -1.17
CA MET A 340 11.08 -7.13 -1.64
C MET A 340 9.65 -6.69 -2.04
N ALA A 341 9.53 -5.70 -2.92
CA ALA A 341 8.25 -5.10 -3.29
C ALA A 341 7.87 -5.41 -4.75
N THR A 342 6.58 -5.59 -4.98
CA THR A 342 5.98 -5.69 -6.32
C THR A 342 5.33 -4.36 -6.70
N LEU A 343 5.68 -3.85 -7.89
CA LEU A 343 4.89 -2.85 -8.59
C LEU A 343 4.14 -3.54 -9.75
N ALA A 344 2.82 -3.56 -9.69
CA ALA A 344 1.98 -4.25 -10.65
C ALA A 344 1.15 -3.28 -11.50
N TYR A 345 1.24 -3.41 -12.83
CA TYR A 345 0.39 -2.72 -13.79
C TYR A 345 -0.58 -3.71 -14.43
N ALA A 346 -1.89 -3.54 -14.20
CA ALA A 346 -2.94 -4.36 -14.80
C ALA A 346 -3.34 -3.90 -16.22
N ALA A 347 -3.07 -2.64 -16.54
CA ALA A 347 -3.43 -1.98 -17.80
C ALA A 347 -2.23 -1.27 -18.44
N THR A 348 -2.49 -0.38 -19.40
CA THR A 348 -1.44 0.37 -20.12
C THR A 348 -0.66 1.27 -19.18
N SER A 349 0.67 1.32 -19.32
CA SER A 349 1.52 2.24 -18.57
C SER A 349 2.66 2.80 -19.41
N SER A 350 2.87 4.11 -19.32
CA SER A 350 4.00 4.81 -19.95
C SER A 350 5.07 5.28 -18.96
N LEU A 351 4.97 4.91 -17.68
CA LEU A 351 5.90 5.38 -16.65
C LEU A 351 7.25 4.65 -16.74
N ASP A 352 8.32 5.43 -16.75
CA ASP A 352 9.66 4.90 -16.51
C ASP A 352 9.72 4.30 -15.11
N THR A 353 10.18 3.05 -15.02
CA THR A 353 10.26 2.29 -13.78
C THR A 353 11.72 2.01 -13.44
N ARG A 354 12.11 2.29 -12.20
CA ARG A 354 13.46 2.05 -11.70
C ARG A 354 13.43 1.04 -10.56
N PHE A 355 14.34 0.07 -10.59
CA PHE A 355 14.71 -0.73 -9.45
C PHE A 355 15.81 -0.01 -8.64
N ALA A 356 15.68 -0.02 -7.32
CA ALA A 356 16.73 0.45 -6.42
C ALA A 356 17.91 -0.54 -6.40
N GLU A 357 19.08 -0.06 -5.97
CA GLU A 357 20.31 -0.87 -5.96
C GLU A 357 20.30 -2.03 -4.94
N GLU A 358 19.37 -2.00 -3.98
CA GLU A 358 19.26 -3.02 -2.93
C GLU A 358 17.82 -3.56 -2.84
N GLY A 359 17.69 -4.89 -2.86
CA GLY A 359 16.44 -5.63 -2.68
C GLY A 359 15.95 -6.33 -3.94
N ASP A 360 15.25 -7.45 -3.76
CA ASP A 360 14.73 -8.27 -4.86
C ASP A 360 13.35 -7.74 -5.30
N GLY A 361 13.35 -6.70 -6.11
CA GLY A 361 12.12 -6.05 -6.57
C GLY A 361 11.41 -6.85 -7.66
N THR A 362 10.12 -6.61 -7.85
CA THR A 362 9.36 -7.19 -8.96
C THR A 362 8.54 -6.13 -9.69
N LEU A 363 8.75 -6.02 -11.01
CA LEU A 363 7.83 -5.32 -11.91
C LEU A 363 6.90 -6.34 -12.55
N LYS A 364 5.60 -6.26 -12.25
CA LYS A 364 4.59 -7.15 -12.79
C LYS A 364 3.74 -6.45 -13.84
N LEU A 365 3.62 -7.04 -15.01
CA LEU A 365 2.85 -6.55 -16.15
C LEU A 365 1.78 -7.58 -16.49
N ALA A 366 0.50 -7.21 -16.31
CA ALA A 366 -0.59 -8.09 -16.70
C ALA A 366 -0.79 -8.13 -18.23
N GLN A 367 -0.40 -7.04 -18.91
CA GLN A 367 -0.46 -6.92 -20.37
C GLN A 367 0.84 -6.31 -20.88
N ALA A 368 1.86 -7.14 -21.07
CA ALA A 368 3.24 -6.71 -21.27
C ALA A 368 3.46 -5.87 -22.55
N ALA A 369 2.62 -6.05 -23.57
CA ALA A 369 2.66 -5.26 -24.81
C ALA A 369 2.24 -3.79 -24.63
N TYR A 370 1.57 -3.45 -23.53
CA TYR A 370 1.07 -2.10 -23.25
C TYR A 370 1.92 -1.31 -22.25
N PHE A 371 3.04 -1.87 -21.82
CA PHE A 371 4.06 -1.13 -21.10
C PHE A 371 5.01 -0.45 -22.08
N THR A 372 5.04 0.88 -22.08
CA THR A 372 5.88 1.67 -23.00
C THR A 372 6.94 2.51 -22.29
N GLY A 373 7.01 2.41 -20.95
CA GLY A 373 8.06 3.06 -20.16
C GLY A 373 9.43 2.39 -20.37
N THR A 374 10.48 3.04 -19.89
CA THR A 374 11.79 2.41 -19.77
C THR A 374 11.96 1.76 -18.39
N VAL A 375 12.77 0.70 -18.33
CA VAL A 375 13.17 0.03 -17.08
C VAL A 375 14.64 0.29 -16.82
N SER A 376 15.00 0.68 -15.60
CA SER A 376 16.38 0.93 -15.21
C SER A 376 16.70 0.28 -13.86
N GLY A 377 17.98 0.02 -13.59
CA GLY A 377 18.43 -0.58 -12.33
C GLY A 377 18.15 -2.07 -12.17
N PHE A 378 17.61 -2.74 -13.20
CA PHE A 378 17.31 -4.17 -13.17
C PHE A 378 18.59 -4.98 -12.96
N ASN A 379 18.72 -5.63 -11.81
CA ASN A 379 19.93 -6.33 -11.40
C ASN A 379 19.62 -7.74 -10.84
N ALA A 380 20.63 -8.38 -10.25
CA ALA A 380 20.48 -9.72 -9.70
C ALA A 380 19.48 -9.72 -8.52
N GLY A 381 18.49 -10.60 -8.57
CA GLY A 381 17.39 -10.66 -7.60
C GLY A 381 16.10 -10.01 -8.10
N ASP A 382 16.20 -8.98 -8.96
CA ASP A 382 15.02 -8.36 -9.55
C ASP A 382 14.31 -9.26 -10.56
N LYS A 383 12.99 -9.05 -10.69
CA LYS A 383 12.14 -9.80 -11.62
C LYS A 383 11.26 -8.90 -12.48
N LEU A 384 11.09 -9.32 -13.73
CA LEU A 384 10.00 -8.89 -14.61
C LEU A 384 9.01 -10.05 -14.73
N GLU A 385 7.80 -9.87 -14.20
CA GLU A 385 6.70 -10.83 -14.35
C GLU A 385 5.76 -10.40 -15.47
N LEU A 386 5.55 -11.27 -16.46
CA LEU A 386 4.77 -11.01 -17.66
C LEU A 386 3.60 -12.00 -17.70
N ALA A 387 2.44 -11.59 -17.22
CA ALA A 387 1.33 -12.51 -16.95
C ALA A 387 0.61 -13.00 -18.22
N ASP A 388 0.71 -12.25 -19.32
CA ASP A 388 0.07 -12.57 -20.60
C ASP A 388 0.94 -13.37 -21.57
N LEU A 389 2.18 -13.69 -21.20
CA LEU A 389 3.17 -14.38 -22.05
C LEU A 389 3.47 -15.79 -21.52
N GLY A 390 3.14 -16.83 -22.29
CA GLY A 390 3.35 -18.23 -21.90
C GLY A 390 4.09 -19.05 -22.96
N ASN A 391 5.05 -19.89 -22.57
CA ASN A 391 6.00 -20.58 -23.48
C ASN A 391 6.74 -19.62 -24.42
N ALA A 392 7.12 -18.46 -23.91
CA ALA A 392 7.78 -17.42 -24.69
C ALA A 392 9.27 -17.75 -25.00
N THR A 393 9.80 -17.03 -25.98
CA THR A 393 11.23 -16.90 -26.28
C THR A 393 11.73 -15.53 -25.83
N ILE A 394 13.03 -15.42 -25.52
CA ILE A 394 13.68 -14.15 -25.13
C ILE A 394 14.83 -13.81 -26.05
N SER A 395 14.97 -12.52 -26.36
CA SER A 395 16.15 -11.98 -27.02
C SER A 395 16.44 -10.57 -26.54
N TYR A 396 17.70 -10.15 -26.60
CA TYR A 396 18.11 -8.81 -26.21
C TYR A 396 19.01 -8.19 -27.28
N VAL A 397 18.71 -6.93 -27.64
CA VAL A 397 19.49 -6.15 -28.60
C VAL A 397 19.97 -4.87 -27.93
N SER A 398 21.28 -4.78 -27.68
CA SER A 398 21.91 -3.57 -27.14
C SER A 398 21.80 -2.39 -28.12
N ASN A 399 21.62 -1.19 -27.59
CA ASN A 399 21.71 0.04 -28.36
C ASN A 399 23.15 0.34 -28.81
N ALA A 400 23.33 1.29 -29.72
CA ALA A 400 24.63 1.62 -30.30
C ALA A 400 25.66 2.14 -29.29
N THR A 401 25.23 2.59 -28.11
CA THR A 401 26.09 3.14 -27.04
C THR A 401 26.34 2.17 -25.90
N ALA A 402 25.81 0.95 -25.96
CA ALA A 402 25.84 -0.06 -24.89
C ALA A 402 25.34 0.46 -23.51
N SER A 403 24.48 1.49 -23.54
CA SER A 403 23.89 2.12 -22.35
C SER A 403 22.46 1.65 -22.08
N GLY A 404 21.98 0.68 -22.86
CA GLY A 404 20.65 0.10 -22.80
C GLY A 404 20.39 -0.80 -24.01
N GLY A 405 19.15 -1.20 -24.19
CA GLY A 405 18.71 -2.04 -25.30
C GLY A 405 17.24 -2.42 -25.21
N VAL A 406 16.78 -3.18 -26.18
CA VAL A 406 15.43 -3.73 -26.21
C VAL A 406 15.50 -5.19 -25.78
N LEU A 407 14.77 -5.54 -24.72
CA LEU A 407 14.48 -6.92 -24.34
C LEU A 407 13.16 -7.32 -25.00
N THR A 408 13.17 -8.36 -25.81
CA THR A 408 12.01 -8.85 -26.55
C THR A 408 11.61 -10.21 -26.02
N ILE A 409 10.34 -10.34 -25.60
CA ILE A 409 9.71 -11.59 -25.16
C ILE A 409 8.53 -11.89 -26.07
N ASP A 410 8.52 -13.07 -26.69
CA ASP A 410 7.56 -13.44 -27.74
C ASP A 410 7.11 -14.91 -27.59
N ASP A 411 5.81 -15.15 -27.42
CA ASP A 411 5.20 -16.50 -27.42
C ASP A 411 4.52 -16.87 -28.75
N GLY A 412 4.64 -16.02 -29.77
CA GLY A 412 4.01 -16.13 -31.08
C GLY A 412 2.59 -15.53 -31.14
N THR A 413 1.98 -15.21 -29.99
CA THR A 413 0.66 -14.59 -29.85
C THR A 413 0.79 -13.17 -29.29
N HIS A 414 1.56 -13.00 -28.23
CA HIS A 414 1.90 -11.75 -27.59
C HIS A 414 3.38 -11.44 -27.78
N LEU A 415 3.68 -10.15 -27.94
CA LEU A 415 5.03 -9.62 -28.10
C LEU A 415 5.21 -8.46 -27.12
N SER A 416 6.21 -8.56 -26.26
CA SER A 416 6.64 -7.46 -25.39
C SER A 416 8.03 -6.99 -25.79
N GLU A 417 8.20 -5.67 -25.88
CA GLU A 417 9.47 -4.99 -26.16
C GLU A 417 9.79 -4.02 -25.01
N ILE A 418 10.53 -4.49 -24.01
CA ILE A 418 10.87 -3.71 -22.82
C ILE A 418 12.17 -2.94 -23.09
N GLN A 419 12.09 -1.63 -22.96
CA GLN A 419 13.24 -0.74 -23.11
C GLN A 419 14.07 -0.73 -21.83
N LEU A 420 15.24 -1.38 -21.83
CA LEU A 420 16.14 -1.42 -20.69
C LEU A 420 17.21 -0.31 -20.76
N GLN A 421 17.46 0.36 -19.64
CA GLN A 421 18.61 1.23 -19.42
C GLN A 421 19.63 0.54 -18.52
N GLY A 422 20.90 0.58 -18.92
CA GLY A 422 21.99 -0.15 -18.27
C GLY A 422 22.80 -0.98 -19.26
N THR A 423 23.82 -1.66 -18.76
CA THR A 423 24.68 -2.52 -19.57
C THR A 423 24.29 -3.97 -19.32
N TYR A 424 23.67 -4.59 -20.32
CA TYR A 424 23.23 -5.98 -20.28
C TYR A 424 23.84 -6.79 -21.43
N THR A 425 23.97 -8.10 -21.23
CA THR A 425 24.26 -9.06 -22.30
C THR A 425 23.08 -10.01 -22.48
N ALA A 426 22.87 -10.51 -23.70
CA ALA A 426 21.75 -11.41 -23.97
C ALA A 426 21.81 -12.70 -23.13
N ALA A 427 23.01 -13.18 -22.80
CA ALA A 427 23.17 -14.40 -22.03
C ALA A 427 22.84 -14.23 -20.53
N GLY A 428 22.86 -13.00 -20.01
CA GLY A 428 22.53 -12.75 -18.60
C GLY A 428 21.05 -12.84 -18.27
N PHE A 429 20.15 -12.79 -19.27
CA PHE A 429 18.72 -12.94 -19.05
C PHE A 429 18.33 -14.40 -18.90
N GLN A 430 17.64 -14.71 -17.79
CA GLN A 430 17.07 -16.02 -17.51
C GLN A 430 15.56 -15.94 -17.60
N MET A 431 14.93 -17.02 -18.04
CA MET A 431 13.47 -17.15 -18.09
C MET A 431 13.02 -18.34 -17.26
N ALA A 432 11.94 -18.14 -16.52
CA ALA A 432 11.15 -19.20 -15.90
C ALA A 432 9.69 -19.10 -16.33
N GLN A 433 8.99 -20.23 -16.36
CA GLN A 433 7.54 -20.27 -16.54
C GLN A 433 6.86 -20.28 -15.18
N GLU A 434 5.86 -19.43 -15.01
CA GLU A 434 5.04 -19.36 -13.81
C GLU A 434 3.94 -20.42 -13.81
N GLN A 435 3.45 -20.77 -12.62
CA GLN A 435 2.39 -21.78 -12.48
C GLN A 435 1.06 -21.34 -13.11
N ASP A 436 0.82 -20.03 -13.19
CA ASP A 436 -0.36 -19.43 -13.79
C ASP A 436 -0.27 -19.31 -15.33
N GLY A 437 0.86 -19.73 -15.91
CA GLY A 437 1.11 -19.67 -17.35
C GLY A 437 1.80 -18.39 -17.82
N GLY A 438 2.14 -17.47 -16.91
CA GLY A 438 2.98 -16.31 -17.20
C GLY A 438 4.46 -16.65 -17.35
N THR A 439 5.26 -15.63 -17.65
CA THR A 439 6.71 -15.72 -17.80
C THR A 439 7.39 -14.79 -16.81
N THR A 440 8.39 -15.30 -16.09
CA THR A 440 9.29 -14.48 -15.27
C THR A 440 10.64 -14.36 -15.95
N VAL A 441 11.15 -13.12 -16.03
CA VAL A 441 12.51 -12.83 -16.47
C VAL A 441 13.30 -12.29 -15.29
N SER A 442 14.51 -12.83 -15.10
CA SER A 442 15.51 -12.29 -14.18
C SER A 442 16.80 -11.99 -14.94
N TYR A 443 17.66 -11.16 -14.35
CA TYR A 443 18.99 -10.89 -14.89
C TYR A 443 20.07 -11.33 -13.92
N HIS A 444 21.07 -12.04 -14.43
CA HIS A 444 22.28 -12.36 -13.70
C HIS A 444 23.47 -11.75 -14.46
N THR A 445 24.38 -11.14 -13.71
CA THR A 445 25.53 -10.48 -14.31
C THR A 445 26.57 -11.56 -14.58
N ILE A 446 26.65 -12.02 -15.82
CA ILE A 446 27.67 -12.99 -16.22
C ILE A 446 29.05 -12.41 -15.88
N LEU A 447 29.63 -12.89 -14.80
CA LEU A 447 31.02 -12.66 -14.46
C LEU A 447 31.86 -13.51 -15.43
N ALA A 448 33.11 -13.12 -15.63
CA ALA A 448 34.01 -13.95 -16.42
C ALA A 448 34.30 -15.24 -15.64
N ASP A 449 34.40 -16.38 -16.34
CA ASP A 449 34.87 -17.66 -15.80
C ASP A 449 36.03 -17.45 -14.81
N GLN A 450 35.81 -17.88 -13.57
CA GLN A 450 36.74 -17.73 -12.46
C GLN A 450 37.58 -18.99 -12.27
N ILE A 451 38.81 -18.81 -11.80
CA ILE A 451 39.63 -19.91 -11.26
C ILE A 451 39.85 -19.58 -9.79
N LEU A 452 39.13 -20.26 -8.92
CA LEU A 452 39.15 -20.08 -7.48
C LEU A 452 39.93 -21.24 -6.85
N SER A 453 40.85 -20.89 -5.97
CA SER A 453 41.56 -21.86 -5.14
C SER A 453 41.54 -21.40 -3.69
N GLY A 454 41.18 -22.31 -2.79
CA GLY A 454 41.20 -22.11 -1.35
C GLY A 454 42.61 -22.13 -0.77
N THR A 455 42.68 -22.45 0.51
CA THR A 455 43.87 -22.58 1.33
C THR A 455 43.97 -24.02 1.87
N ASP A 456 44.89 -24.29 2.81
CA ASP A 456 44.98 -25.61 3.45
C ASP A 456 44.01 -25.77 4.66
N GLY A 457 43.03 -24.87 4.82
CA GLY A 457 42.03 -24.91 5.90
C GLY A 457 40.61 -24.76 5.35
N ASP A 458 39.60 -24.88 6.22
CA ASP A 458 38.18 -24.86 5.82
C ASP A 458 37.76 -23.51 5.21
N ASP A 459 37.48 -23.51 3.90
CA ASP A 459 37.17 -22.34 3.09
C ASP A 459 35.72 -22.33 2.57
N GLY A 460 35.22 -21.13 2.26
CA GLY A 460 33.95 -20.92 1.56
C GLY A 460 34.21 -20.28 0.19
N LEU A 461 34.03 -21.02 -0.89
CA LEU A 461 34.26 -20.53 -2.26
C LEU A 461 32.93 -20.39 -3.01
N VAL A 462 32.75 -19.26 -3.70
CA VAL A 462 31.55 -18.97 -4.50
C VAL A 462 32.01 -18.48 -5.87
N GLY A 463 31.73 -19.24 -6.93
CA GLY A 463 32.08 -18.93 -8.33
C GLY A 463 31.27 -17.76 -8.88
N GLY A 464 29.95 -17.87 -8.77
CA GLY A 464 29.02 -16.84 -9.25
C GLY A 464 28.45 -17.23 -10.60
N ASP A 465 28.35 -16.29 -11.54
CA ASP A 465 27.95 -16.61 -12.91
C ASP A 465 29.20 -16.87 -13.76
N GLY A 466 29.16 -17.84 -14.66
CA GLY A 466 30.29 -18.21 -15.52
C GLY A 466 30.55 -19.72 -15.45
N ASN A 467 31.47 -20.24 -16.27
CA ASN A 467 31.93 -21.62 -16.12
C ASN A 467 33.15 -21.62 -15.21
N ASP A 468 32.92 -21.70 -13.91
CA ASP A 468 33.97 -21.50 -12.91
C ASP A 468 34.76 -22.78 -12.65
N THR A 469 36.00 -22.63 -12.17
CA THR A 469 36.80 -23.74 -11.66
C THR A 469 37.12 -23.49 -10.19
N LEU A 470 36.59 -24.34 -9.31
CA LEU A 470 36.74 -24.24 -7.87
C LEU A 470 37.59 -25.40 -7.35
N ASN A 471 38.63 -25.09 -6.58
CA ASN A 471 39.48 -26.09 -5.90
C ASN A 471 39.66 -25.68 -4.43
N GLY A 472 39.00 -26.39 -3.52
CA GLY A 472 39.08 -26.15 -2.08
C GLY A 472 40.50 -26.33 -1.51
N LEU A 473 41.27 -27.25 -2.10
CA LEU A 473 42.56 -27.77 -1.64
C LEU A 473 42.44 -28.72 -0.43
N ALA A 474 42.87 -28.30 0.76
CA ALA A 474 42.83 -29.15 1.96
C ALA A 474 42.01 -28.43 3.03
N GLY A 475 41.32 -29.18 3.88
CA GLY A 475 40.26 -28.62 4.73
C GLY A 475 38.93 -29.27 4.38
N SER A 476 37.88 -28.97 5.14
CA SER A 476 36.49 -29.31 4.77
C SER A 476 35.82 -28.07 4.22
N ASP A 477 35.74 -27.96 2.90
CA ASP A 477 35.35 -26.73 2.23
C ASP A 477 33.86 -26.68 1.89
N VAL A 478 33.30 -25.47 1.76
CA VAL A 478 31.95 -25.23 1.27
C VAL A 478 32.04 -24.51 -0.07
N LEU A 479 31.58 -25.17 -1.13
CA LEU A 479 31.72 -24.72 -2.51
C LEU A 479 30.34 -24.44 -3.12
N VAL A 480 30.22 -23.31 -3.81
CA VAL A 480 29.04 -22.89 -4.58
C VAL A 480 29.50 -22.54 -5.98
N GLY A 481 29.06 -23.30 -6.98
CA GLY A 481 29.38 -23.02 -8.38
C GLY A 481 28.69 -21.73 -8.84
N GLY A 482 27.38 -21.68 -8.62
CA GLY A 482 26.50 -20.62 -9.08
C GLY A 482 25.88 -20.97 -10.44
N ALA A 483 25.81 -20.01 -11.34
CA ALA A 483 25.16 -20.18 -12.64
C ALA A 483 26.19 -20.43 -13.74
N GLY A 484 26.16 -21.61 -14.33
CA GLY A 484 27.02 -21.99 -15.45
C GLY A 484 27.32 -23.48 -15.42
N SER A 485 28.34 -23.92 -16.16
CA SER A 485 28.88 -25.28 -16.06
C SER A 485 30.18 -25.22 -15.29
N ASP A 486 30.09 -25.48 -13.99
CA ASP A 486 31.21 -25.31 -13.08
C ASP A 486 32.05 -26.58 -12.97
N THR A 487 33.33 -26.42 -12.67
CA THR A 487 34.29 -27.50 -12.46
C THR A 487 34.79 -27.47 -11.02
N PHE A 488 34.39 -28.46 -10.22
CA PHE A 488 34.90 -28.67 -8.87
C PHE A 488 36.10 -29.62 -8.97
N ALA A 489 37.30 -29.07 -8.88
CA ALA A 489 38.55 -29.78 -9.07
C ALA A 489 39.14 -30.24 -7.73
N PHE A 490 39.48 -31.52 -7.65
CA PHE A 490 40.06 -32.16 -6.47
C PHE A 490 41.48 -32.63 -6.78
N SER A 491 42.44 -32.11 -6.02
CA SER A 491 43.87 -32.38 -6.22
C SER A 491 44.56 -33.03 -5.02
N HIS A 492 43.93 -33.02 -3.85
CA HIS A 492 44.45 -33.58 -2.59
C HIS A 492 43.34 -34.30 -1.82
N GLU A 493 43.71 -35.19 -0.89
CA GLU A 493 42.76 -35.70 0.11
C GLU A 493 42.74 -34.68 1.25
N GLY A 494 41.63 -33.96 1.37
CA GLY A 494 41.35 -33.00 2.42
C GLY A 494 40.39 -33.57 3.47
N GLY A 495 39.68 -32.68 4.13
CA GLY A 495 38.45 -33.02 4.83
C GLY A 495 37.31 -33.31 3.84
N LEU A 496 36.09 -33.42 4.36
CA LEU A 496 34.91 -33.68 3.54
C LEU A 496 34.35 -32.36 3.02
N ASP A 497 34.49 -32.12 1.71
CA ASP A 497 33.95 -30.92 1.07
C ASP A 497 32.44 -31.03 0.89
N THR A 498 31.76 -29.88 0.85
CA THR A 498 30.32 -29.77 0.60
C THR A 498 30.07 -28.84 -0.58
N ILE A 499 29.44 -29.36 -1.64
CA ILE A 499 28.95 -28.56 -2.77
C ILE A 499 27.45 -28.30 -2.56
N LEU A 500 27.04 -27.03 -2.57
CA LEU A 500 25.67 -26.64 -2.22
C LEU A 500 24.67 -26.69 -3.39
N ASP A 501 25.15 -26.64 -4.63
CA ASP A 501 24.32 -26.37 -5.81
C ASP A 501 24.67 -27.21 -7.06
N PHE A 502 25.31 -28.37 -6.88
CA PHE A 502 25.77 -29.21 -7.99
C PHE A 502 24.65 -29.58 -8.98
N ASN A 503 24.75 -29.09 -10.21
CA ASN A 503 23.85 -29.37 -11.31
C ASN A 503 24.24 -30.65 -12.05
N SER A 504 23.53 -31.74 -11.77
CA SER A 504 23.78 -33.04 -12.41
C SER A 504 23.18 -33.21 -13.81
N ALA A 505 22.77 -32.13 -14.50
CA ALA A 505 22.41 -32.22 -15.90
C ALA A 505 23.60 -32.65 -16.77
N SER A 506 23.37 -33.12 -17.99
CA SER A 506 24.49 -33.38 -18.91
C SER A 506 25.30 -32.10 -19.18
N LEU A 507 26.61 -32.23 -19.41
CA LEU A 507 27.49 -31.10 -19.72
C LEU A 507 26.99 -30.27 -20.93
N ALA A 508 26.36 -30.92 -21.92
CA ALA A 508 25.78 -30.24 -23.08
C ALA A 508 24.54 -29.37 -22.77
N GLN A 509 23.98 -29.52 -21.56
CA GLN A 509 22.82 -28.78 -21.04
C GLN A 509 23.19 -27.83 -19.90
N GLY A 510 24.49 -27.59 -19.69
CA GLY A 510 24.94 -26.67 -18.66
C GLY A 510 25.22 -27.31 -17.30
N GLY A 511 25.39 -28.64 -17.21
CA GLY A 511 25.68 -29.30 -15.94
C GLY A 511 27.14 -29.24 -15.49
N ASP A 512 27.36 -29.48 -14.21
CA ASP A 512 28.64 -29.31 -13.53
C ASP A 512 29.53 -30.54 -13.60
N VAL A 513 30.82 -30.35 -13.32
CA VAL A 513 31.85 -31.36 -13.46
C VAL A 513 32.61 -31.53 -12.15
N LEU A 514 32.75 -32.77 -11.70
CA LEU A 514 33.73 -33.16 -10.70
C LEU A 514 35.01 -33.60 -11.42
N ASP A 515 36.09 -32.83 -11.24
CA ASP A 515 37.39 -33.14 -11.82
C ASP A 515 38.30 -33.82 -10.78
N LEU A 516 38.45 -35.13 -10.95
CA LEU A 516 39.22 -36.01 -10.07
C LEU A 516 40.52 -36.50 -10.73
N ARG A 517 40.90 -35.94 -11.89
CA ARG A 517 42.06 -36.41 -12.67
C ARG A 517 43.37 -36.34 -11.88
N ASP A 518 43.48 -35.38 -10.97
CA ASP A 518 44.66 -35.20 -10.12
C ASP A 518 44.64 -36.09 -8.86
N LEU A 519 43.53 -36.79 -8.56
CA LEU A 519 43.46 -37.71 -7.43
C LEU A 519 44.01 -39.10 -7.73
N PHE A 520 43.92 -39.57 -8.98
CA PHE A 520 44.26 -40.96 -9.33
C PHE A 520 45.67 -41.06 -9.92
N GLN A 521 46.51 -41.94 -9.36
CA GLN A 521 47.89 -42.13 -9.84
C GLN A 521 48.00 -43.02 -11.09
N ASP A 522 47.05 -43.94 -11.33
CA ASP A 522 46.99 -44.77 -12.55
C ASP A 522 45.62 -45.48 -12.73
N ALA A 523 44.52 -44.74 -12.88
CA ALA A 523 43.18 -45.33 -13.11
C ALA A 523 42.95 -45.79 -14.57
N SER A 524 44.02 -45.96 -15.37
CA SER A 524 43.89 -46.19 -16.81
C SER A 524 43.54 -47.67 -17.13
N GLY A 525 42.24 -47.96 -17.22
CA GLY A 525 41.70 -49.24 -17.68
C GLY A 525 41.20 -50.20 -16.60
N SER A 526 41.00 -49.73 -15.37
CA SER A 526 40.32 -50.41 -14.27
C SER A 526 38.82 -50.10 -14.22
N ASP A 527 38.04 -50.88 -13.46
CA ASP A 527 36.63 -50.57 -13.19
C ASP A 527 36.55 -49.34 -12.28
N LEU A 528 35.77 -48.33 -12.66
CA LEU A 528 35.69 -47.07 -11.90
C LEU A 528 35.14 -47.31 -10.47
N SER A 529 34.36 -48.38 -10.28
CA SER A 529 33.88 -48.80 -8.96
C SER A 529 34.97 -49.35 -8.04
N ASP A 530 36.16 -49.66 -8.55
CA ASP A 530 37.31 -49.99 -7.71
C ASP A 530 37.89 -48.74 -7.03
N TYR A 531 37.62 -47.54 -7.56
CA TYR A 531 38.24 -46.27 -7.15
C TYR A 531 37.24 -45.24 -6.64
N LEU A 532 35.96 -45.36 -7.00
CA LEU A 532 34.90 -44.44 -6.60
C LEU A 532 33.68 -45.19 -6.10
N ALA A 533 33.13 -44.70 -5.00
CA ALA A 533 31.86 -45.14 -4.46
C ALA A 533 30.91 -43.93 -4.35
N VAL A 534 29.65 -44.14 -4.73
CA VAL A 534 28.57 -43.15 -4.57
C VAL A 534 27.56 -43.74 -3.62
N ARG A 535 27.15 -42.98 -2.61
CA ARG A 535 26.06 -43.33 -1.71
C ARG A 535 25.19 -42.13 -1.40
N GLU A 536 23.99 -42.40 -0.89
CA GLU A 536 23.11 -41.35 -0.38
C GLU A 536 23.10 -41.36 1.14
N GLU A 537 23.13 -40.16 1.73
CA GLU A 537 23.03 -39.93 3.17
C GLU A 537 22.23 -38.64 3.40
N ASP A 538 21.16 -38.73 4.20
CA ASP A 538 20.31 -37.59 4.59
C ASP A 538 19.80 -36.68 3.45
N GLY A 539 19.49 -37.26 2.28
CA GLY A 539 18.98 -36.52 1.12
C GLY A 539 20.06 -35.82 0.28
N SER A 540 21.33 -36.18 0.50
CA SER A 540 22.49 -35.72 -0.26
C SER A 540 23.24 -36.92 -0.83
N THR A 541 24.07 -36.68 -1.85
CA THR A 541 24.95 -37.70 -2.42
C THR A 541 26.36 -37.52 -1.87
N ILE A 542 27.00 -38.59 -1.40
CA ILE A 542 28.40 -38.59 -0.98
C ILE A 542 29.21 -39.42 -1.97
N ILE A 543 30.30 -38.83 -2.44
CA ILE A 543 31.27 -39.47 -3.31
C ILE A 543 32.52 -39.76 -2.47
N SER A 544 32.92 -41.02 -2.45
CA SER A 544 34.11 -41.50 -1.76
C SER A 544 35.12 -42.02 -2.77
N VAL A 545 36.42 -41.86 -2.47
CA VAL A 545 37.53 -42.29 -3.33
C VAL A 545 38.39 -43.33 -2.62
N ASP A 546 38.88 -44.28 -3.41
CA ASP A 546 39.93 -45.23 -3.03
C ASP A 546 41.08 -45.13 -4.05
N ARG A 547 42.19 -44.50 -3.66
CA ARG A 547 43.25 -44.08 -4.62
C ARG A 547 44.09 -45.22 -5.18
N ASP A 548 44.32 -46.28 -4.41
CA ASP A 548 45.07 -47.46 -4.86
C ASP A 548 44.15 -48.57 -5.40
N GLY A 549 42.84 -48.30 -5.41
CA GLY A 549 41.79 -49.18 -5.92
C GLY A 549 41.50 -50.33 -4.97
N ALA A 550 40.39 -51.05 -5.19
CA ALA A 550 39.86 -52.10 -4.31
C ALA A 550 40.81 -53.26 -3.91
N THR A 551 42.03 -53.31 -4.47
CA THR A 551 43.08 -54.30 -4.13
C THR A 551 44.22 -53.73 -3.27
N GLY A 552 44.14 -52.45 -2.94
CA GLY A 552 45.08 -51.68 -2.13
C GLY A 552 44.99 -51.93 -0.62
N GLU A 553 45.86 -51.26 0.13
CA GLU A 553 45.80 -51.26 1.61
C GLU A 553 44.97 -50.09 2.15
N ALA A 554 44.71 -49.06 1.34
CA ALA A 554 43.74 -48.03 1.65
C ALA A 554 42.31 -48.53 1.38
N GLY A 555 41.32 -47.80 1.88
CA GLY A 555 39.92 -48.04 1.56
C GLY A 555 39.22 -46.70 1.38
N PHE A 556 37.99 -46.75 0.90
CA PHE A 556 37.20 -45.57 0.58
C PHE A 556 37.20 -44.50 1.69
N GLN A 557 37.55 -43.28 1.30
CA GLN A 557 37.42 -42.06 2.10
C GLN A 557 36.43 -41.12 1.43
N ASP A 558 35.59 -40.46 2.22
CA ASP A 558 34.65 -39.48 1.70
C ASP A 558 35.40 -38.25 1.19
N LEU A 559 35.10 -37.86 -0.04
CA LEU A 559 35.70 -36.70 -0.71
C LEU A 559 34.77 -35.51 -0.66
N VAL A 560 33.54 -35.71 -1.15
CA VAL A 560 32.59 -34.61 -1.33
C VAL A 560 31.16 -35.05 -1.08
N MET A 561 30.40 -34.19 -0.43
CA MET A 561 28.95 -34.25 -0.29
C MET A 561 28.31 -33.25 -1.25
N LEU A 562 27.45 -33.72 -2.14
CA LEU A 562 26.60 -32.92 -3.02
C LEU A 562 25.26 -32.70 -2.31
N GLN A 563 25.09 -31.54 -1.69
CA GLN A 563 23.95 -31.27 -0.83
C GLN A 563 22.66 -31.16 -1.64
N GLY A 564 21.63 -31.92 -1.26
CA GLY A 564 20.31 -31.87 -1.91
C GLY A 564 20.24 -32.55 -3.28
N THR A 565 21.36 -33.03 -3.83
CA THR A 565 21.43 -33.80 -5.07
C THR A 565 21.34 -35.30 -4.76
N THR A 566 20.42 -36.01 -5.41
CA THR A 566 20.13 -37.44 -5.18
C THR A 566 19.97 -38.19 -6.51
N GLY A 567 19.95 -39.52 -6.46
CA GLY A 567 19.70 -40.39 -7.62
C GLY A 567 20.89 -40.53 -8.57
N LEU A 568 22.10 -40.20 -8.13
CA LEU A 568 23.28 -40.25 -8.99
C LEU A 568 23.91 -41.64 -9.05
N HIS A 569 24.30 -42.04 -10.25
CA HIS A 569 25.05 -43.25 -10.51
C HIS A 569 26.35 -42.95 -11.26
N LEU A 570 27.41 -43.67 -10.90
CA LEU A 570 28.77 -43.45 -11.42
C LEU A 570 28.83 -43.52 -12.96
N ASP A 571 28.17 -44.53 -13.55
CA ASP A 571 28.08 -44.71 -15.00
C ASP A 571 27.36 -43.56 -15.70
N GLU A 572 26.34 -42.98 -15.04
CA GLU A 572 25.56 -41.87 -15.58
C GLU A 572 26.36 -40.58 -15.54
N LEU A 573 27.02 -40.27 -14.41
CA LEU A 573 27.91 -39.12 -14.28
C LEU A 573 29.04 -39.16 -15.32
N GLN A 574 29.61 -40.35 -15.58
CA GLN A 574 30.64 -40.51 -16.60
C GLN A 574 30.09 -40.34 -18.02
N GLN A 575 28.91 -40.90 -18.33
CA GLN A 575 28.29 -40.76 -19.67
C GLN A 575 27.82 -39.34 -19.96
N GLN A 576 27.36 -38.62 -18.94
CA GLN A 576 26.85 -37.25 -19.03
C GLN A 576 27.96 -36.19 -19.00
N GLY A 577 29.19 -36.59 -18.66
CA GLY A 577 30.37 -35.72 -18.66
C GLY A 577 30.60 -35.00 -17.34
N ASN A 578 29.82 -35.30 -16.29
CA ASN A 578 29.89 -34.69 -14.97
C ASN A 578 31.04 -35.22 -14.10
N LEU A 579 31.82 -36.18 -14.60
CA LEU A 579 32.91 -36.80 -13.87
C LEU A 579 34.14 -36.99 -14.77
N LEU A 580 35.26 -36.35 -14.42
CA LEU A 580 36.54 -36.49 -15.09
C LEU A 580 37.52 -37.25 -14.20
N THR A 581 37.94 -38.44 -14.62
CA THR A 581 38.79 -39.35 -13.82
C THR A 581 40.12 -39.72 -14.50
N HIS A 582 40.28 -39.40 -15.78
CA HIS A 582 41.52 -39.62 -16.52
C HIS A 582 41.77 -38.49 -17.54
N GLY A 583 43.04 -38.18 -17.79
CA GLY A 583 43.51 -37.18 -18.76
C GLY A 583 43.54 -37.63 -20.21
#